data_AF-A0A3C1CM69-F1
#
_entry.id   AF-A0A3C1CM69-F1
#
_cell.length_a   1.000
_cell.length_b   1.000
_cell.length_c   1.000
_cell.angle_alpha   90.00
_cell.angle_beta   90.00
_cell.angle_gamma   90.00
#
_symmetry.space_group_name_H-M   'P 1'
#
loop_
_entity.id
_entity.type
_entity.pdbx_description
1 polymer ?
#
loop_
_entity_poly.entity_id
_entity_poly.type
_entity_poly.pdbx_seq_one_letter_code
_entity_poly.pdbx_strand_id
1 'polypeptide(L)'
;MPEFSVASFNVHGGIDGWGRPFDVVEACRRLEADVLVVQETWSPLDESGVAQEGVAEEVAAALGYRLTAVPVAPARRYPVPPHPGAGWGPLGARRQALGMRVEAGGPGAGPRGRGA
;
A
#
# COMPACT_ATOMS: atom_id res chain seq x y z
N MET A 1 -29.41 4.59 -4.36
CA MET A 1 -28.27 4.41 -5.28
C MET A 1 -27.49 3.19 -4.79
N PRO A 2 -26.90 2.37 -5.66
CA PRO A 2 -25.93 1.40 -5.19
C PRO A 2 -24.78 2.14 -4.48
N GLU A 3 -24.41 1.64 -3.31
CA GLU A 3 -23.23 2.08 -2.57
C GLU A 3 -22.04 1.22 -3.00
N PHE A 4 -20.85 1.81 -3.02
CA PHE A 4 -19.62 1.14 -3.45
C PHE A 4 -18.45 1.67 -2.63
N SER A 5 -17.56 0.77 -2.23
CA SER A 5 -16.47 1.04 -1.30
C SER A 5 -15.10 0.89 -1.98
N VAL A 6 -14.20 1.83 -1.69
CA VAL A 6 -12.82 1.82 -2.18
C VAL A 6 -11.87 1.96 -1.00
N ALA A 7 -10.92 1.04 -0.89
CA ALA A 7 -9.85 1.12 0.10
C ALA A 7 -8.48 1.23 -0.58
N SER A 8 -7.58 1.98 0.06
CA SER A 8 -6.17 2.05 -0.32
C SER A 8 -5.32 1.64 0.87
N PHE A 9 -4.44 0.66 0.67
CA PHE A 9 -3.60 0.13 1.73
C PHE A 9 -2.17 -0.13 1.23
N ASN A 10 -1.21 0.55 1.84
CA ASN A 10 0.19 0.24 1.67
C ASN A 10 0.55 -0.94 2.58
N VAL A 11 0.86 -2.09 1.99
CA VAL A 11 1.08 -3.35 2.73
C VAL A 11 2.52 -3.52 3.19
N HIS A 12 3.41 -2.59 2.84
CA HIS A 12 4.79 -2.57 3.29
C HIS A 12 5.56 -3.89 3.08
N GLY A 13 5.35 -4.54 1.93
CA GLY A 13 5.93 -5.85 1.62
C GLY A 13 5.52 -6.96 2.58
N GLY A 14 4.38 -6.81 3.27
CA GLY A 14 3.89 -7.73 4.30
C GLY A 14 4.60 -7.62 5.63
N ILE A 15 5.19 -6.45 5.92
CA ILE A 15 6.01 -6.22 7.11
C ILE A 15 5.44 -5.09 7.98
N ASP A 16 5.45 -5.27 9.29
CA ASP A 16 5.03 -4.25 10.25
C ASP A 16 6.14 -3.21 10.52
N GLY A 17 5.82 -2.17 11.31
CA GLY A 17 6.77 -1.11 11.66
C GLY A 17 7.99 -1.57 12.49
N TRP A 18 8.05 -2.85 12.89
CA TRP A 18 9.15 -3.47 13.62
C TRP A 18 9.89 -4.55 12.80
N GLY A 19 9.60 -4.66 11.50
CA GLY A 19 10.26 -5.63 10.64
C GLY A 19 9.68 -7.05 10.71
N ARG A 20 8.53 -7.26 11.35
CA ARG A 20 7.90 -8.58 11.52
C ARG A 20 6.90 -8.85 10.40
N PRO A 21 6.76 -10.10 9.93
CA PRO A 21 5.69 -10.44 9.00
C PRO A 21 4.33 -10.24 9.66
N PHE A 22 3.35 -9.78 8.89
CA PHE A 22 1.94 -9.77 9.28
C PHE A 22 1.07 -10.45 8.22
N ASP A 23 -0.13 -10.85 8.61
CA ASP A 23 -1.11 -11.45 7.70
C ASP A 23 -1.74 -10.36 6.81
N VAL A 24 -1.20 -10.20 5.62
CA VAL A 24 -1.68 -9.19 4.65
C VAL A 24 -3.07 -9.54 4.14
N VAL A 25 -3.35 -10.82 3.92
CA VAL A 25 -4.63 -11.28 3.39
C VAL A 25 -5.75 -10.94 4.38
N GLU A 26 -5.55 -11.24 5.67
CA GLU A 26 -6.51 -10.89 6.72
C GLU A 26 -6.64 -9.37 6.91
N ALA A 27 -5.54 -8.62 6.85
CA ALA A 27 -5.58 -7.17 6.92
C ALA A 27 -6.41 -6.57 5.76
N CYS A 28 -6.22 -7.06 4.53
CA CYS A 28 -6.97 -6.66 3.36
C CYS A 28 -8.44 -7.08 3.44
N ARG A 29 -8.73 -8.30 3.93
CA ARG A 29 -10.11 -8.81 4.10
C ARG A 29 -10.95 -7.89 4.98
N ARG A 30 -10.38 -7.39 6.07
CA ARG A 30 -11.07 -6.50 7.03
C ARG A 30 -11.47 -5.14 6.45
N LEU A 31 -10.92 -4.75 5.30
CA LEU A 31 -11.30 -3.52 4.62
C LEU A 31 -12.66 -3.66 3.92
N GLU A 32 -13.09 -4.89 3.62
CA GLU A 32 -14.39 -5.22 3.01
C GLU A 32 -14.71 -4.36 1.77
N ALA A 33 -13.67 -4.00 1.01
CA ALA A 33 -13.78 -3.05 -0.09
C ALA A 33 -14.17 -3.72 -1.41
N ASP A 34 -15.03 -3.09 -2.20
CA ASP A 34 -15.34 -3.59 -3.55
C ASP A 34 -14.16 -3.41 -4.51
N VAL A 35 -13.38 -2.33 -4.32
CA VAL A 35 -12.08 -2.11 -4.97
C VAL A 35 -11.00 -1.85 -3.93
N LEU A 36 -9.95 -2.65 -4.01
CA LEU A 36 -8.78 -2.54 -3.16
C LEU A 36 -7.56 -2.10 -3.97
N VAL A 37 -6.96 -0.98 -3.60
CA VAL A 37 -5.69 -0.50 -4.16
C VAL A 37 -4.59 -0.82 -3.15
N VAL A 38 -3.70 -1.75 -3.50
CA VAL A 38 -2.57 -2.15 -2.64
C VAL A 38 -1.25 -1.62 -3.19
N GLN A 39 -0.42 -1.03 -2.32
CA GLN A 39 0.93 -0.53 -2.67
C GLN A 39 2.00 -1.24 -1.86
N GLU A 40 3.25 -1.19 -2.33
CA GLU A 40 4.39 -1.90 -1.72
C GLU A 40 4.18 -3.41 -1.61
N THR A 41 3.50 -4.03 -2.58
CA THR A 41 3.22 -5.47 -2.62
C THR A 41 4.40 -6.34 -3.07
N TRP A 42 5.57 -5.73 -3.26
CA TRP A 42 6.83 -6.25 -3.80
C TRP A 42 6.88 -7.75 -4.12
N SER A 43 7.08 -8.09 -5.40
CA SER A 43 7.37 -9.45 -5.84
C SER A 43 8.82 -9.84 -5.53
N PRO A 44 9.07 -10.99 -4.88
CA PRO A 44 10.43 -11.48 -4.71
C PRO A 44 11.02 -11.89 -6.07
N LEU A 45 12.33 -11.70 -6.23
CA LEU A 45 13.06 -12.19 -7.39
C LEU A 45 13.72 -13.54 -7.04
N ASP A 46 13.72 -14.48 -7.98
CA ASP A 46 14.55 -15.68 -7.88
C ASP A 46 16.04 -15.38 -8.10
N GLU A 47 16.89 -16.42 -8.04
CA GLU A 47 18.34 -16.28 -8.25
C GLU A 47 18.71 -15.77 -9.65
N SER A 48 17.81 -15.94 -10.63
CA SER A 48 18.00 -15.47 -12.01
C SER A 48 17.46 -14.05 -12.22
N GLY A 49 16.90 -13.42 -11.19
CA GLY A 49 16.32 -12.08 -11.25
C GLY A 49 14.90 -12.05 -11.83
N VAL A 50 14.22 -13.19 -11.94
CA VAL A 50 12.85 -13.29 -12.44
C VAL A 50 11.86 -13.10 -11.28
N ALA A 51 10.89 -12.21 -11.47
CA ALA A 51 9.85 -11.95 -10.49
C ALA A 51 8.97 -13.18 -10.28
N GLN A 52 8.76 -13.53 -9.02
CA GLN A 52 7.83 -14.55 -8.57
C GLN A 52 6.50 -13.91 -8.13
N GLU A 53 5.51 -14.73 -7.79
CA GLU A 53 4.27 -14.23 -7.20
C GLU A 53 4.56 -13.39 -5.94
N GLY A 54 3.99 -12.19 -5.90
CA GLY A 54 4.13 -11.25 -4.81
C GLY A 54 2.87 -11.17 -3.96
N VAL A 55 2.85 -10.18 -3.07
CA VAL A 55 1.74 -9.98 -2.12
C VAL A 55 0.43 -9.63 -2.85
N ALA A 56 0.51 -8.98 -4.03
CA ALA A 56 -0.67 -8.61 -4.78
C ALA A 56 -1.40 -9.84 -5.36
N GLU A 57 -0.64 -10.79 -5.91
CA GLU A 57 -1.14 -12.05 -6.42
C GLU A 57 -1.76 -12.89 -5.30
N GLU A 58 -1.08 -12.98 -4.15
CA GLU A 58 -1.57 -13.70 -2.97
C GLU A 58 -2.92 -13.14 -2.49
N VAL A 59 -3.03 -11.83 -2.31
CA VAL A 59 -4.26 -11.16 -1.86
C VAL A 59 -5.39 -11.36 -2.87
N ALA A 60 -5.10 -11.19 -4.16
CA ALA A 60 -6.12 -11.33 -5.19
C ALA A 60 -6.67 -12.77 -5.27
N ALA A 61 -5.78 -13.76 -5.24
CA ALA A 61 -6.15 -15.17 -5.25
C ALA A 61 -6.95 -15.55 -3.99
N ALA A 62 -6.51 -15.12 -2.81
CA ALA A 62 -7.13 -15.50 -1.54
C ALA A 62 -8.51 -14.85 -1.31
N LEU A 63 -8.73 -13.64 -1.84
CA LEU A 63 -9.97 -12.88 -1.64
C LEU A 63 -10.91 -12.91 -2.86
N GLY A 64 -10.51 -13.54 -3.95
CA GLY A 64 -11.32 -13.67 -5.17
C GLY A 64 -11.40 -12.39 -6.00
N TYR A 65 -10.45 -11.46 -5.85
CA TYR A 65 -10.38 -10.26 -6.69
C TYR A 65 -9.77 -10.56 -8.06
N ARG A 66 -10.17 -9.77 -9.06
CA ARG A 66 -9.41 -9.65 -10.30
C ARG A 66 -8.24 -8.71 -10.10
N LEU A 67 -7.02 -9.19 -10.33
CA LEU A 67 -5.81 -8.39 -10.22
C LEU A 67 -5.55 -7.55 -11.49
N THR A 68 -5.17 -6.29 -11.29
CA THR A 68 -4.45 -5.48 -12.29
C THR A 68 -3.22 -4.91 -11.61
N ALA A 69 -2.03 -5.28 -12.08
CA ALA A 69 -0.76 -4.86 -11.51
C ALA A 69 0.01 -3.94 -12.46
N VAL A 70 0.65 -2.92 -11.90
CA VAL A 70 1.55 -2.01 -12.62
C VAL A 70 2.87 -1.96 -11.87
N PRO A 71 3.98 -2.43 -12.45
CA PRO A 71 5.31 -2.25 -11.86
C PRO A 71 5.67 -0.76 -11.82
N VAL A 72 6.04 -0.24 -10.66
CA VAL A 72 6.36 1.19 -10.48
C VAL A 72 7.82 1.46 -10.15
N ALA A 73 8.42 0.68 -9.25
CA ALA A 73 9.82 0.84 -8.83
C ALA A 73 10.37 -0.48 -8.30
N PRO A 74 11.68 -0.74 -8.41
CA PRO A 74 12.31 -1.82 -7.66
C PRO A 74 12.47 -1.42 -6.18
N ALA A 75 12.48 -2.42 -5.30
CA ALA A 75 12.79 -2.25 -3.87
C ALA A 75 13.73 -3.34 -3.39
N ARG A 76 14.48 -3.06 -2.32
CA ARG A 76 15.34 -4.04 -1.64
C ARG A 76 14.87 -4.18 -0.20
N ARG A 77 14.55 -5.40 0.20
CA ARG A 77 14.26 -5.73 1.60
C ARG A 77 15.58 -5.92 2.35
N TYR A 78 15.83 -5.07 3.34
CA TYR A 78 16.94 -5.25 4.26
C TYR A 78 16.59 -6.28 5.35
N PRO A 79 17.58 -7.05 5.84
CA PRO A 79 17.37 -7.94 6.96
C PRO A 79 16.87 -7.17 8.19
N VAL A 80 16.07 -7.83 9.02
CA VAL A 80 15.58 -7.27 10.28
C VAL A 80 16.79 -6.87 11.13
N PRO A 81 16.86 -5.63 11.64
CA PRO A 81 17.94 -5.22 12.54
C PRO A 81 18.02 -6.18 13.74
N PRO A 82 19.23 -6.58 14.17
CA PRO A 82 19.41 -7.55 15.25
C PRO A 82 18.93 -7.03 16.62
N HIS A 83 18.60 -5.75 16.73
CA HIS A 83 18.21 -5.12 17.99
C HIS A 83 16.68 -4.94 18.08
N PRO A 84 16.00 -5.61 19.03
CA PRO A 84 14.60 -5.38 19.29
C PRO A 84 14.37 -3.91 19.69
N GLY A 85 13.46 -3.23 18.99
CA GLY A 85 13.06 -1.84 19.29
C GLY A 85 13.57 -0.79 18.31
N ALA A 86 14.46 -1.13 17.37
CA ALA A 86 14.73 -0.27 16.22
C ALA A 86 13.55 -0.38 15.25
N GLY A 87 12.79 0.71 15.07
CA GLY A 87 11.74 0.76 14.05
C GLY A 87 12.32 0.55 12.65
N TRP A 88 11.53 -0.04 11.76
CA TRP A 88 11.91 -0.21 10.36
C TRP A 88 11.51 1.03 9.55
N GLY A 89 12.39 1.46 8.65
CA GLY A 89 12.14 2.59 7.76
C GLY A 89 13.37 2.96 6.94
N PRO A 90 13.21 3.73 5.84
CA PRO A 90 14.34 4.14 5.02
C PRO A 90 15.35 4.93 5.84
N LEU A 91 16.59 4.44 5.87
CA LEU A 91 17.73 5.13 6.46
C LEU A 91 17.98 6.43 5.67
N GLY A 92 17.59 7.57 6.24
CA GLY A 92 17.89 8.90 5.66
C GLY A 92 16.70 9.74 5.20
N ALA A 93 15.46 9.27 5.34
CA ALA A 93 14.31 10.15 5.15
C ALA A 93 14.23 11.12 6.35
N ARG A 94 14.64 12.39 6.15
CA ARG A 94 14.13 13.49 7.00
C ARG A 94 12.62 13.29 7.10
N ARG A 95 12.06 13.41 8.32
CA ARG A 95 10.61 13.37 8.59
C ARG A 95 9.89 14.49 7.84
N GLN A 96 9.79 14.40 6.52
CA GLN A 96 8.83 15.15 5.75
C GLN A 96 7.61 14.24 5.68
N ALA A 97 6.55 14.67 6.36
CA ALA A 97 5.25 14.05 6.23
C ALA A 97 4.79 14.22 4.78
N LEU A 98 5.15 13.26 3.92
CA LEU A 98 4.55 13.09 2.59
C LEU A 98 3.21 12.38 2.81
N GLY A 99 2.30 13.07 3.49
CA GLY A 99 0.92 12.65 3.66
C GLY A 99 0.06 13.25 2.55
N MET A 100 -0.75 12.41 1.90
CA MET A 100 -1.82 12.90 1.02
C MET A 100 -2.96 13.39 1.92
N ARG A 101 -3.24 14.70 1.89
CA ARG A 101 -4.41 15.25 2.59
C ARG A 101 -5.62 15.08 1.67
N VAL A 102 -6.52 14.17 2.03
CA VAL A 102 -7.85 14.10 1.42
C VAL A 102 -8.69 15.20 2.07
N GLU A 103 -8.86 16.33 1.39
CA GLU A 103 -9.85 17.31 1.79
C GLU A 103 -11.22 16.76 1.40
N ALA A 104 -12.08 16.51 2.39
CA ALA A 104 -13.48 16.22 2.12
C ALA A 104 -14.07 17.41 1.35
N GLY A 105 -14.40 17.21 0.09
CA GLY A 105 -15.11 18.21 -0.71
C GLY A 105 -16.48 18.45 -0.09
N GLY A 106 -16.58 19.47 0.76
CA GLY A 106 -17.86 19.95 1.24
C GLY A 106 -18.67 20.51 0.06
N PRO A 107 -20.01 20.32 0.03
CA PRO A 107 -20.84 20.89 -1.00
C PRO A 107 -20.89 22.42 -0.82
N GLY A 108 -20.08 23.16 -1.59
CA GLY A 108 -20.11 24.62 -1.47
C GLY A 108 -19.08 25.47 -2.22
N ALA A 109 -18.26 24.92 -3.12
CA ALA A 109 -17.38 25.75 -3.94
C ALA A 109 -18.15 26.30 -5.16
N GLY A 110 -18.97 27.33 -4.94
CA GLY A 110 -19.52 28.15 -6.02
C GLY A 110 -18.40 28.81 -6.84
N PRO A 111 -18.63 29.11 -8.13
CA PRO A 111 -17.60 29.66 -9.00
C PRO A 111 -17.19 31.05 -8.49
N ARG A 112 -15.90 31.22 -8.16
CA ARG A 112 -15.33 32.54 -7.87
C ARG A 112 -15.35 33.35 -9.15
N GLY A 113 -16.23 34.34 -9.20
CA GLY A 113 -16.33 35.31 -10.28
C GLY A 113 -14.98 36.00 -10.52
N ARG A 114 -14.65 36.18 -11.81
CA ARG A 114 -13.53 37.02 -12.23
C ARG A 114 -13.87 38.47 -11.91
N GLY A 115 -13.09 39.09 -11.04
CA GLY A 115 -13.08 40.54 -10.82
C GLY A 115 -12.07 41.20 -11.75
N ALA A 116 -12.50 42.32 -12.34
CA ALA A 116 -11.87 43.12 -13.39
C ALA A 116 -10.47 43.68 -13.03
#